data_AF-A0A3M1S3Z9-F1
#
_entry.id   AF-A0A3M1S3Z9-F1
#
_cell.length_a   1.000
_cell.length_b   1.000
_cell.length_c   1.000
_cell.angle_alpha   90.00
_cell.angle_beta   90.00
_cell.angle_gamma   90.00
#
_symmetry.space_group_name_H-M   'P 1'
#
loop_
_entity.id
_entity.type
_entity.pdbx_description
1 polymer ?
#
loop_
_entity_poly.entity_id
_entity_poly.type
_entity_poly.pdbx_seq_one_letter_code
_entity_poly.pdbx_strand_id
1 'polypeptide(L)'
;MLFASILSTSRASGQIRGEAYLGEPFGVAKIDFPADARFVPAGLGVEGVLVDEQNQRVLYPVVSGPPLGGFFADLVGVAPPGTVYFLFRGQAPLQVTLIGRQPVPVVVQPRSDARGYMRLLNDWWNKYAGEKSQSDYPPFVDVYLKSMLAYRFGLEPPAAKDDSWEEWFRSKLGLALSSEPLRLAMIRDRFFRGAYYKQTADQPLPDPWDASAPVTIPDVENVEVEPIAEHVPQECFYIRFGSFENFLWLQDTMARWGGDFQNLVALRSLNYGIKGKIEQQLVVKQSALARMFGGAIVADVAMIGRDLYFQEGPSFGLLFQVNNGPLFLSDLLNRRAERVKRGEAVEETIQIAGHDVSYLHSPDGRIRSYLASDGNFYLVTTSRAIVERFYEAGAGKGALAGLSEFRHARKLFPVDRDDTAFVYLSRPFLQALTGPAYRIETERR
;
A
#
# COMPACT_ATOMS: atom_id res chain seq x y z
N MET A 1 -4.46 -73.58 24.37
CA MET A 1 -4.81 -72.58 25.39
C MET A 1 -3.94 -71.35 25.16
N LEU A 2 -4.50 -70.33 24.50
CA LEU A 2 -3.85 -69.04 24.23
C LEU A 2 -4.16 -68.07 25.36
N PHE A 3 -3.14 -67.51 25.99
CA PHE A 3 -3.25 -66.38 26.91
C PHE A 3 -3.21 -65.07 26.11
N ALA A 4 -4.31 -64.33 26.11
CA ALA A 4 -4.38 -62.96 25.62
C ALA A 4 -4.17 -61.99 26.79
N SER A 5 -3.01 -61.32 26.82
CA SER A 5 -2.76 -60.19 27.71
C SER A 5 -3.45 -58.95 27.17
N ILE A 6 -4.47 -58.48 27.89
CA ILE A 6 -5.13 -57.20 27.63
C ILE A 6 -4.19 -56.10 28.15
N LEU A 7 -3.51 -55.41 27.22
CA LEU A 7 -2.85 -54.14 27.49
C LEU A 7 -3.93 -53.06 27.58
N SER A 8 -4.28 -52.68 28.80
CA SER A 8 -5.09 -51.50 29.10
C SER A 8 -4.31 -50.24 28.77
N THR A 9 -4.42 -49.76 27.52
CA THR A 9 -3.97 -48.41 27.16
C THR A 9 -4.86 -47.38 27.84
N SER A 10 -4.39 -46.86 28.96
CA SER A 10 -4.85 -45.61 29.56
C SER A 10 -4.74 -44.49 28.51
N ARG A 11 -5.85 -44.08 27.90
CA ARG A 11 -5.94 -42.79 27.20
C ARG A 11 -5.95 -41.72 28.28
N ALA A 12 -4.82 -41.04 28.47
CA ALA A 12 -4.79 -39.80 29.23
C ALA A 12 -5.68 -38.78 28.50
N SER A 13 -6.91 -38.59 28.96
CA SER A 13 -7.76 -37.48 28.54
C SER A 13 -7.14 -36.20 29.09
N GLY A 14 -6.36 -35.50 28.26
CA GLY A 14 -5.80 -34.20 28.62
C GLY A 14 -6.92 -33.24 29.00
N GLN A 15 -6.83 -32.65 30.20
CA GLN A 15 -7.80 -31.67 30.69
C GLN A 15 -7.46 -30.28 30.12
N ILE A 16 -8.48 -29.50 29.77
CA ILE A 16 -8.31 -28.07 29.42
C ILE A 16 -7.76 -27.34 30.66
N ARG A 17 -6.70 -26.54 30.49
CA ARG A 17 -6.08 -25.78 31.58
C ARG A 17 -6.01 -24.30 31.23
N GLY A 18 -6.58 -23.46 32.08
CA GLY A 18 -6.52 -22.00 31.95
C GLY A 18 -5.66 -21.37 33.05
N GLU A 19 -4.72 -20.51 32.68
CA GLU A 19 -4.06 -19.58 33.59
C GLU A 19 -4.32 -18.14 33.16
N ALA A 20 -4.63 -17.24 34.10
CA ALA A 20 -4.82 -15.83 33.84
C ALA A 20 -4.25 -15.01 34.99
N TYR A 21 -3.51 -13.98 34.65
CA TYR A 21 -2.86 -13.09 35.61
C TYR A 21 -3.28 -11.64 35.38
N LEU A 22 -3.62 -10.95 36.46
CA LEU A 22 -3.96 -9.53 36.45
C LEU A 22 -2.72 -8.69 36.17
N GLY A 23 -2.91 -7.59 35.43
CA GLY A 23 -1.87 -6.61 35.13
C GLY A 23 -2.46 -5.30 34.61
N GLU A 24 -1.63 -4.26 34.62
CA GLU A 24 -1.95 -2.93 34.11
C GLU A 24 -1.06 -2.66 32.89
N PRO A 25 -1.60 -2.24 31.74
CA PRO A 25 -3.01 -1.91 31.43
C PRO A 25 -3.93 -3.11 31.17
N PHE A 26 -3.36 -4.29 30.93
CA PHE A 26 -4.09 -5.51 30.57
C PHE A 26 -3.54 -6.68 31.38
N GLY A 27 -4.43 -7.58 31.77
CA GLY A 27 -4.06 -8.91 32.20
C GLY A 27 -3.65 -9.78 31.01
N VAL A 28 -2.97 -10.88 31.29
CA VAL A 28 -2.55 -11.87 30.28
C VAL A 28 -3.05 -13.25 30.68
N ALA A 29 -3.55 -14.01 29.70
CA ALA A 29 -4.13 -15.32 29.91
C ALA A 29 -3.68 -16.33 28.85
N LYS A 30 -3.77 -17.60 29.23
CA LYS A 30 -3.42 -18.76 28.43
C LYS A 30 -4.43 -19.87 28.66
N ILE A 31 -4.83 -20.53 27.59
CA ILE A 31 -5.67 -21.71 27.62
C ILE A 31 -4.97 -22.82 26.83
N ASP A 32 -4.57 -23.88 27.51
CA ASP A 32 -4.07 -25.11 26.91
C ASP A 32 -5.26 -26.05 26.66
N PHE A 33 -5.38 -26.54 25.42
CA PHE A 33 -6.40 -27.51 25.03
C PHE A 33 -5.74 -28.81 24.51
N PRO A 34 -6.36 -29.97 24.80
CA PRO A 34 -5.79 -31.26 24.44
C PRO A 34 -5.89 -31.54 22.94
N ALA A 35 -5.17 -32.59 22.52
CA ALA A 35 -5.25 -33.22 21.22
C ALA A 35 -6.66 -33.84 20.96
N ASP A 36 -7.64 -33.01 20.63
CA ASP A 36 -9.05 -33.39 20.46
C ASP A 36 -9.67 -32.68 19.24
N ALA A 37 -10.33 -33.48 18.37
CA ALA A 37 -10.91 -33.04 17.12
C ALA A 37 -12.00 -31.96 17.28
N ARG A 38 -12.60 -31.80 18.47
CA ARG A 38 -13.57 -30.74 18.75
C ARG A 38 -12.97 -29.34 18.59
N PHE A 39 -11.68 -29.17 18.89
CA PHE A 39 -11.02 -27.86 18.87
C PHE A 39 -10.46 -27.49 17.50
N VAL A 40 -10.15 -28.46 16.63
CA VAL A 40 -9.37 -28.21 15.41
C VAL A 40 -10.27 -28.22 14.17
N PRO A 41 -10.53 -27.07 13.51
CA PRO A 41 -11.29 -27.04 12.27
C PRO A 41 -10.63 -27.87 11.16
N ALA A 42 -11.46 -28.55 10.35
CA ALA A 42 -10.96 -29.32 9.21
C ALA A 42 -10.25 -28.41 8.19
N GLY A 43 -9.11 -28.86 7.65
CA GLY A 43 -8.31 -28.10 6.67
C GLY A 43 -7.49 -26.92 7.22
N LEU A 44 -7.92 -26.25 8.30
CA LEU A 44 -7.23 -25.07 8.87
C LEU A 44 -6.27 -25.40 10.02
N GLY A 45 -6.36 -26.59 10.63
CA GLY A 45 -5.49 -26.97 11.74
C GLY A 45 -5.71 -26.11 12.99
N VAL A 46 -4.76 -26.17 13.93
CA VAL A 46 -4.83 -25.43 15.22
C VAL A 46 -4.90 -23.92 15.02
N GLU A 47 -4.31 -23.40 13.94
CA GLU A 47 -4.33 -21.97 13.61
C GLU A 47 -5.74 -21.45 13.26
N GLY A 48 -6.69 -22.33 12.93
CA GLY A 48 -8.09 -21.97 12.68
C GLY A 48 -8.97 -21.84 13.92
N VAL A 49 -8.45 -22.09 15.14
CA VAL A 49 -9.22 -21.94 16.38
C VAL A 49 -9.51 -20.46 16.62
N LEU A 50 -10.78 -20.10 16.76
CA LEU A 50 -11.17 -18.74 17.13
C LEU A 50 -11.50 -18.65 18.63
N VAL A 51 -11.38 -17.44 19.17
CA VAL A 51 -11.61 -17.15 20.58
C VAL A 51 -12.68 -16.07 20.68
N ASP A 52 -13.75 -16.37 21.40
CA ASP A 52 -14.80 -15.41 21.72
C ASP A 52 -14.98 -15.29 23.24
N GLU A 53 -15.31 -14.11 23.75
CA GLU A 53 -15.61 -13.89 25.16
C GLU A 53 -16.87 -13.05 25.27
N GLN A 54 -17.79 -13.47 26.14
CA GLN A 54 -19.15 -12.93 26.23
C GLN A 54 -19.21 -11.40 26.40
N ASN A 55 -18.21 -10.78 27.03
CA ASN A 55 -18.16 -9.35 27.33
C ASN A 55 -17.10 -8.62 26.48
N GLN A 56 -16.58 -9.25 25.43
CA GLN A 56 -15.55 -8.72 24.53
C GLN A 56 -14.29 -8.22 25.26
N ARG A 57 -13.92 -8.89 26.36
CA ARG A 57 -12.75 -8.51 27.17
C ARG A 57 -11.45 -9.13 26.70
N VAL A 58 -11.51 -10.07 25.75
CA VAL A 58 -10.34 -10.72 25.14
C VAL A 58 -9.79 -9.87 24.01
N LEU A 59 -8.48 -9.63 24.02
CA LEU A 59 -7.76 -8.78 23.08
C LEU A 59 -6.51 -9.52 22.57
N TYR A 60 -6.18 -9.29 21.29
CA TYR A 60 -4.95 -9.80 20.66
C TYR A 60 -4.72 -11.31 20.86
N PRO A 61 -5.71 -12.17 20.54
CA PRO A 61 -5.55 -13.60 20.69
C PRO A 61 -4.49 -14.14 19.71
N VAL A 62 -3.71 -15.11 20.18
CA VAL A 62 -2.74 -15.84 19.38
C VAL A 62 -2.91 -17.32 19.67
N VAL A 63 -3.09 -18.10 18.61
CA VAL A 63 -3.12 -19.55 18.71
C VAL A 63 -1.76 -20.10 18.31
N SER A 64 -1.23 -21.00 19.14
CA SER A 64 0.04 -21.67 18.89
C SER A 64 -0.14 -23.18 19.02
N GLY A 65 0.39 -23.92 18.04
CA GLY A 65 0.42 -25.37 18.04
C GLY A 65 1.67 -25.89 17.34
N PRO A 66 1.90 -27.21 17.35
CA PRO A 66 2.95 -27.84 16.55
C PRO A 66 2.81 -27.42 15.08
N PRO A 67 3.93 -27.17 14.36
CA PRO A 67 3.90 -26.83 12.94
C PRO A 67 3.52 -28.08 12.13
N LEU A 68 2.24 -28.39 12.09
CA LEU A 68 1.68 -29.43 11.27
C LEU A 68 0.81 -28.70 10.26
N GLY A 69 1.27 -28.61 9.00
CA GLY A 69 0.43 -28.10 7.92
C GLY A 69 -0.89 -28.86 7.90
N GLY A 70 -2.00 -28.15 7.70
CA GLY A 70 -3.37 -28.69 7.81
C GLY A 70 -3.61 -30.04 7.12
N PHE A 71 -2.81 -30.36 6.10
CA PHE A 71 -2.78 -31.65 5.40
C PHE A 71 -2.44 -32.88 6.26
N PHE A 72 -1.58 -32.77 7.28
CA PHE A 72 -1.14 -33.94 8.06
C PHE A 72 -2.15 -34.36 9.15
N ALA A 73 -2.92 -33.42 9.68
CA ALA A 73 -3.94 -33.71 10.70
C ALA A 73 -5.10 -34.55 10.14
N ASP A 74 -5.49 -34.30 8.89
CA ASP A 74 -6.53 -35.07 8.20
C ASP A 74 -6.05 -36.47 7.76
N LEU A 75 -4.74 -36.68 7.59
CA LEU A 75 -4.16 -37.97 7.18
C LEU A 75 -4.00 -38.97 8.35
N VAL A 76 -3.73 -38.48 9.57
CA VAL A 76 -3.42 -39.32 10.75
C VAL A 76 -4.61 -39.45 11.71
N GLY A 77 -5.65 -38.62 11.55
CA GLY A 77 -6.87 -38.69 12.37
C GLY A 77 -6.70 -38.27 13.84
N VAL A 78 -5.56 -37.67 14.19
CA VAL A 78 -5.26 -37.18 15.54
C VAL A 78 -5.05 -35.67 15.48
N ALA A 79 -5.95 -34.91 16.11
CA ALA A 79 -5.83 -33.46 16.23
C ALA A 79 -4.66 -33.12 17.19
N PRO A 80 -3.76 -32.20 16.83
CA PRO A 80 -2.66 -31.82 17.74
C PRO A 80 -3.18 -30.98 18.92
N PRO A 81 -2.49 -31.00 20.07
CA PRO A 81 -2.79 -30.08 21.16
C PRO A 81 -2.42 -28.65 20.75
N GLY A 82 -3.02 -27.67 21.40
CA GLY A 82 -2.71 -26.27 21.14
C GLY A 82 -2.89 -25.40 22.37
N THR A 83 -2.39 -24.18 22.22
CA THR A 83 -2.44 -23.17 23.26
C THR A 83 -2.94 -21.87 22.67
N VAL A 84 -3.90 -21.24 23.35
CA VAL A 84 -4.36 -19.89 23.05
C VAL A 84 -3.78 -18.94 24.08
N TYR A 85 -3.12 -17.88 23.63
CA TYR A 85 -2.68 -16.76 24.45
C TYR A 85 -3.53 -15.53 24.12
N PHE A 86 -3.83 -14.68 25.09
CA PHE A 86 -4.51 -13.42 24.85
C PHE A 86 -4.32 -12.42 25.99
N LEU A 87 -4.51 -11.14 25.69
CA LEU A 87 -4.63 -10.08 26.68
C LEU A 87 -6.09 -9.90 27.09
N PHE A 88 -6.34 -9.38 28.30
CA PHE A 88 -7.71 -9.10 28.74
C PHE A 88 -7.86 -7.87 29.64
N ARG A 89 -9.10 -7.38 29.74
CA ARG A 89 -9.49 -6.27 30.63
C ARG A 89 -10.35 -6.75 31.80
N GLY A 90 -10.22 -6.06 32.93
CA GLY A 90 -11.03 -6.28 34.12
C GLY A 90 -10.56 -7.45 34.98
N GLN A 91 -11.23 -7.65 36.13
CA GLN A 91 -10.81 -8.60 37.17
C GLN A 91 -11.77 -9.78 37.35
N ALA A 92 -12.98 -9.69 36.79
CA ALA A 92 -13.99 -10.74 36.88
C ALA A 92 -13.59 -11.98 36.05
N PRO A 93 -14.06 -13.20 36.43
CA PRO A 93 -13.83 -14.43 35.68
C PRO A 93 -14.11 -14.27 34.19
N LEU A 94 -13.27 -14.84 33.33
CA LEU A 94 -13.40 -14.78 31.87
C LEU A 94 -14.21 -15.96 31.39
N GLN A 95 -15.30 -15.71 30.66
CA GLN A 95 -16.12 -16.74 30.03
C GLN A 95 -15.75 -16.85 28.55
N VAL A 96 -14.74 -17.66 28.27
CA VAL A 96 -14.13 -17.79 26.94
C VAL A 96 -14.72 -18.99 26.22
N THR A 97 -15.07 -18.84 24.95
CA THR A 97 -15.47 -19.94 24.09
C THR A 97 -14.38 -20.18 23.06
N LEU A 98 -13.84 -21.39 23.04
CA LEU A 98 -12.96 -21.86 21.97
C LEU A 98 -13.83 -22.35 20.82
N ILE A 99 -13.74 -21.69 19.67
CA ILE A 99 -14.53 -22.00 18.48
C ILE A 99 -13.65 -22.82 17.53
N GLY A 100 -13.89 -24.13 17.53
CA GLY A 100 -13.29 -25.11 16.61
C GLY A 100 -14.35 -25.76 15.73
N ARG A 101 -14.35 -27.10 15.65
CA ARG A 101 -15.48 -27.85 15.06
C ARG A 101 -16.73 -27.77 15.93
N GLN A 102 -16.55 -27.67 17.24
CA GLN A 102 -17.61 -27.43 18.20
C GLN A 102 -17.20 -26.30 19.15
N PRO A 103 -18.12 -25.39 19.52
CA PRO A 103 -17.85 -24.40 20.55
C PRO A 103 -17.64 -25.09 21.91
N VAL A 104 -16.53 -24.77 22.58
CA VAL A 104 -16.22 -25.30 23.92
C VAL A 104 -16.07 -24.14 24.91
N PRO A 105 -16.97 -24.00 25.89
CA PRO A 105 -16.87 -22.97 26.91
C PRO A 105 -15.78 -23.31 27.94
N VAL A 106 -15.00 -22.32 28.32
CA VAL A 106 -13.90 -22.38 29.29
C VAL A 106 -14.00 -21.17 30.20
N VAL A 107 -14.02 -21.41 31.51
CA VAL A 107 -13.98 -20.34 32.51
C VAL A 107 -12.56 -20.23 33.06
N VAL A 108 -11.97 -19.04 32.95
CA VAL A 108 -10.63 -18.76 33.47
C VAL A 108 -10.72 -17.72 34.58
N GLN A 109 -10.13 -18.02 35.74
CA GLN A 109 -10.12 -17.13 36.91
C GLN A 109 -8.82 -16.31 36.93
N PRO A 110 -8.86 -14.98 36.77
CA PRO A 110 -7.70 -14.12 36.93
C PRO A 110 -7.16 -14.15 38.36
N ARG A 111 -5.83 -14.18 38.49
CA ARG A 111 -5.12 -14.17 39.78
C ARG A 111 -4.07 -13.06 39.82
N SER A 112 -3.76 -12.55 41.00
CA SER A 112 -2.65 -11.60 41.17
C SER A 112 -1.36 -12.37 41.47
N ASP A 113 -0.42 -12.37 40.52
CA ASP A 113 0.93 -12.93 40.67
C ASP A 113 1.85 -12.25 39.64
N ALA A 114 2.75 -11.40 40.13
CA ALA A 114 3.64 -10.61 39.28
C ALA A 114 4.64 -11.48 38.49
N ARG A 115 5.11 -12.59 39.07
CA ARG A 115 6.07 -13.47 38.37
C ARG A 115 5.37 -14.28 37.29
N GLY A 116 4.18 -14.81 37.62
CA GLY A 116 3.31 -15.48 36.65
C GLY A 116 2.92 -14.56 35.49
N TYR A 117 2.55 -13.32 35.81
CA TYR A 117 2.25 -12.28 34.83
C TYR A 117 3.40 -12.03 33.86
N MET A 118 4.60 -11.71 34.35
CA MET A 118 5.74 -11.38 33.48
C MET A 118 6.18 -12.55 32.59
N ARG A 119 6.18 -13.77 33.12
CA ARG A 119 6.45 -14.98 32.33
C ARG A 119 5.43 -15.10 31.19
N LEU A 120 4.14 -15.04 31.53
CA LEU A 120 3.09 -15.28 30.56
C LEU A 120 2.96 -14.15 29.53
N LEU A 121 3.26 -12.91 29.92
CA LEU A 121 3.32 -11.76 29.02
C LEU A 121 4.43 -11.95 27.97
N ASN A 122 5.62 -12.39 28.37
CA ASN A 122 6.71 -12.69 27.44
C ASN A 122 6.37 -13.86 26.52
N ASP A 123 5.74 -14.91 27.05
CA ASP A 123 5.28 -16.05 26.24
C ASP A 123 4.27 -15.60 25.17
N TRP A 124 3.25 -14.83 25.56
CA TRP A 124 2.29 -14.24 24.63
C TRP A 124 2.98 -13.35 23.59
N TRP A 125 3.90 -12.48 24.01
CA TRP A 125 4.60 -11.56 23.11
C TRP A 125 5.42 -12.29 22.07
N ASN A 126 6.20 -13.30 22.48
CA ASN A 126 7.00 -14.13 21.58
C ASN A 126 6.14 -14.83 20.50
N LYS A 127 4.88 -15.16 20.82
CA LYS A 127 3.94 -15.73 19.86
C LYS A 127 3.27 -14.67 19.00
N TYR A 128 2.88 -13.53 19.57
CA TYR A 128 2.21 -12.44 18.87
C TYR A 128 3.13 -11.70 17.88
N ALA A 129 4.38 -11.42 18.28
CA ALA A 129 5.34 -10.66 17.49
C ALA A 129 6.11 -11.51 16.46
N GLY A 130 5.97 -12.84 16.50
CA GLY A 130 6.73 -13.77 15.66
C GLY A 130 6.39 -13.70 14.15
N GLU A 131 7.31 -14.17 13.31
CA GLU A 131 7.27 -14.08 11.84
C GLU A 131 6.06 -14.77 11.17
N LYS A 132 5.41 -15.72 11.85
CA LYS A 132 4.28 -16.50 11.34
C LYS A 132 2.91 -15.99 11.75
N SER A 133 2.80 -14.83 12.41
CA SER A 133 1.50 -14.22 12.64
C SER A 133 0.95 -13.74 11.29
N GLN A 134 0.25 -14.63 10.57
CA GLN A 134 -0.60 -14.27 9.44
C GLN A 134 -1.73 -13.43 10.01
N SER A 135 -1.49 -12.12 10.04
CA SER A 135 -2.50 -11.17 10.41
C SER A 135 -3.45 -10.95 9.24
N ASP A 136 -4.76 -11.00 9.52
CA ASP A 136 -5.83 -10.67 8.57
C ASP A 136 -5.90 -9.16 8.26
N TYR A 137 -5.14 -8.32 8.99
CA TYR A 137 -5.10 -6.87 8.82
C TYR A 137 -3.89 -6.37 8.01
N PRO A 138 -3.97 -5.17 7.43
CA PRO A 138 -2.89 -4.60 6.61
C PRO A 138 -1.56 -4.46 7.36
N PRO A 139 -0.40 -4.47 6.65
CA PRO A 139 0.93 -4.39 7.28
C PRO A 139 1.12 -3.20 8.22
N PHE A 140 0.55 -2.03 7.90
CA PHE A 140 0.65 -0.85 8.77
C PHE A 140 -0.07 -1.03 10.11
N VAL A 141 -1.20 -1.76 10.14
CA VAL A 141 -1.92 -2.07 11.38
C VAL A 141 -1.09 -3.02 12.22
N ASP A 142 -0.46 -4.02 11.59
CA ASP A 142 0.41 -4.97 12.27
C ASP A 142 1.64 -4.31 12.91
N VAL A 143 2.36 -3.50 12.14
CA VAL A 143 3.51 -2.75 12.66
C VAL A 143 3.09 -1.77 13.75
N TYR A 144 1.96 -1.07 13.58
CA TYR A 144 1.43 -0.18 14.61
C TYR A 144 1.10 -0.91 15.90
N LEU A 145 0.33 -2.01 15.83
CA LEU A 145 -0.10 -2.77 17.00
C LEU A 145 1.10 -3.37 17.73
N LYS A 146 2.04 -4.00 17.02
CA LYS A 146 3.26 -4.55 17.61
C LYS A 146 4.09 -3.45 18.26
N SER A 147 4.32 -2.32 17.58
CA SER A 147 5.09 -1.20 18.15
C SER A 147 4.41 -0.61 19.39
N MET A 148 3.09 -0.42 19.34
CA MET A 148 2.29 0.09 20.44
C MET A 148 2.32 -0.84 21.65
N LEU A 149 2.12 -2.14 21.45
CA LEU A 149 2.11 -3.13 22.52
C LEU A 149 3.50 -3.28 23.14
N ALA A 150 4.56 -3.37 22.32
CA ALA A 150 5.92 -3.41 22.80
C ALA A 150 6.26 -2.20 23.67
N TYR A 151 5.97 -0.99 23.19
CA TYR A 151 6.18 0.23 23.95
C TYR A 151 5.38 0.26 25.25
N ARG A 152 4.09 -0.11 25.19
CA ARG A 152 3.18 -0.05 26.34
C ARG A 152 3.55 -1.01 27.46
N PHE A 153 4.11 -2.16 27.12
CA PHE A 153 4.50 -3.20 28.08
C PHE A 153 6.01 -3.21 28.39
N GLY A 154 6.80 -2.34 27.76
CA GLY A 154 8.26 -2.34 27.90
C GLY A 154 8.92 -3.61 27.35
N LEU A 155 8.35 -4.20 26.30
CA LEU A 155 8.85 -5.40 25.64
C LEU A 155 9.81 -5.04 24.49
N GLU A 156 10.66 -5.99 24.12
CA GLU A 156 11.57 -5.82 22.99
C GLU A 156 10.77 -5.75 21.67
N PRO A 157 10.91 -4.69 20.86
CA PRO A 157 10.22 -4.60 19.59
C PRO A 157 10.75 -5.66 18.61
N PRO A 158 9.91 -6.19 17.71
CA PRO A 158 10.38 -7.11 16.67
C PRO A 158 11.51 -6.46 15.88
N ALA A 159 12.55 -7.21 15.50
CA ALA A 159 13.68 -6.68 14.75
C ALA A 159 13.18 -5.96 13.49
N ALA A 160 13.61 -4.70 13.28
CA ALA A 160 13.45 -4.09 11.98
C ALA A 160 14.35 -4.87 11.04
N LYS A 161 13.86 -5.23 9.85
CA LYS A 161 14.79 -5.50 8.76
C LYS A 161 15.40 -4.16 8.41
N ASP A 162 16.64 -3.94 8.85
CA ASP A 162 17.44 -2.77 8.49
C ASP A 162 17.86 -2.89 7.03
N ASP A 163 16.89 -2.80 6.13
CA ASP A 163 17.20 -2.59 4.72
C ASP A 163 17.70 -1.15 4.61
N SER A 164 18.99 -0.97 4.26
CA SER A 164 19.54 0.36 4.03
C SER A 164 18.73 1.10 2.95
N TRP A 165 18.67 2.44 2.98
CA TRP A 165 17.95 3.23 1.95
C TRP A 165 18.37 2.84 0.52
N GLU A 166 19.64 2.48 0.34
CA GLU A 166 20.23 2.06 -0.92
C GLU A 166 19.79 0.63 -1.32
N GLU A 167 19.67 -0.29 -0.36
CA GLU A 167 19.20 -1.65 -0.58
C GLU A 167 17.68 -1.73 -0.77
N TRP A 168 16.92 -0.85 -0.11
CA TRP A 168 15.51 -0.59 -0.40
C TRP A 168 15.33 -0.07 -1.83
N PHE A 169 16.10 0.95 -2.22
CA PHE A 169 16.05 1.52 -3.57
C PHE A 169 16.40 0.48 -4.63
N ARG A 170 17.46 -0.31 -4.43
CA ARG A 170 17.94 -1.31 -5.41
C ARG A 170 17.09 -2.59 -5.46
N SER A 171 16.56 -3.07 -4.35
CA SER A 171 15.84 -4.35 -4.29
C SER A 171 14.33 -4.22 -4.50
N LYS A 172 13.75 -3.03 -4.28
CA LYS A 172 12.30 -2.83 -4.30
C LYS A 172 11.78 -1.90 -5.38
N LEU A 173 12.61 -1.27 -6.22
CA LEU A 173 12.15 -0.32 -7.26
C LEU A 173 11.01 -0.86 -8.14
N GLY A 174 10.98 -2.18 -8.41
CA GLY A 174 9.91 -2.84 -9.17
C GLY A 174 8.59 -3.10 -8.41
N LEU A 175 8.60 -3.04 -7.07
CA LEU A 175 7.42 -3.21 -6.19
C LEU A 175 7.10 -1.94 -5.35
N ALA A 176 8.03 -0.97 -5.32
CA ALA A 176 8.06 0.19 -4.42
C ALA A 176 8.03 1.52 -5.20
N LEU A 177 7.05 1.67 -6.07
CA LEU A 177 6.40 2.98 -6.24
C LEU A 177 5.53 3.33 -5.01
N SER A 178 5.54 2.50 -3.95
CA SER A 178 4.87 2.71 -2.66
C SER A 178 5.89 3.02 -1.56
N SER A 179 5.59 4.04 -0.75
CA SER A 179 6.35 4.50 0.43
C SER A 179 6.13 3.68 1.69
N GLU A 180 5.41 2.55 1.58
CA GLU A 180 4.97 1.75 2.71
C GLU A 180 6.11 1.39 3.68
N PRO A 181 7.31 0.92 3.25
CA PRO A 181 8.40 0.61 4.19
C PRO A 181 8.86 1.81 5.02
N LEU A 182 8.91 3.00 4.41
CA LEU A 182 9.24 4.23 5.12
C LEU A 182 8.16 4.55 6.15
N ARG A 183 6.88 4.49 5.76
CA ARG A 183 5.76 4.74 6.67
C ARG A 183 5.78 3.77 7.86
N LEU A 184 6.08 2.48 7.63
CA LEU A 184 6.22 1.48 8.69
C LEU A 184 7.37 1.82 9.64
N ALA A 185 8.52 2.24 9.12
CA ALA A 185 9.65 2.69 9.94
C ALA A 185 9.28 3.91 10.80
N MET A 186 8.53 4.86 10.24
CA MET A 186 8.13 6.08 10.94
C MET A 186 7.10 5.81 12.04
N ILE A 187 6.13 4.92 11.80
CA ILE A 187 5.20 4.44 12.85
C ILE A 187 5.98 3.86 14.03
N ARG A 188 6.98 3.02 13.76
CA ARG A 188 7.83 2.41 14.79
C ARG A 188 8.62 3.47 15.55
N ASP A 189 9.29 4.39 14.84
CA ASP A 189 10.09 5.45 15.45
C ASP A 189 9.28 6.36 16.37
N ARG A 190 8.00 6.64 16.07
CA ARG A 190 7.14 7.43 16.96
C ARG A 190 6.99 6.82 18.36
N PHE A 191 6.99 5.49 18.48
CA PHE A 191 6.91 4.82 19.77
C PHE A 191 8.25 4.84 20.51
N PHE A 192 9.34 4.47 19.84
CA PHE A 192 10.62 4.21 20.52
C PHE A 192 11.59 5.39 20.51
N ARG A 193 11.39 6.36 19.61
CA ARG A 193 12.19 7.58 19.46
C ARG A 193 11.38 8.85 19.76
N GLY A 194 10.29 8.73 20.50
CA GLY A 194 9.38 9.84 20.87
C GLY A 194 10.05 11.10 21.44
N ALA A 195 11.24 10.97 22.06
CA ALA A 195 12.02 12.10 22.54
C ALA A 195 12.53 13.02 21.41
N TYR A 196 12.83 12.48 20.22
CA TYR A 196 13.22 13.27 19.05
C TYR A 196 12.11 14.22 18.60
N TYR A 197 10.85 13.79 18.69
CA TYR A 197 9.69 14.59 18.29
C TYR A 197 9.31 15.70 19.29
N LYS A 198 9.96 15.75 20.46
CA LYS A 198 9.75 16.81 21.48
C LYS A 198 10.81 17.91 21.41
N GLN A 199 11.83 17.76 20.57
CA GLN A 199 12.87 18.76 20.40
C GLN A 199 12.37 19.94 19.57
N THR A 200 12.98 21.09 19.78
CA THR A 200 12.75 22.25 18.91
C THR A 200 13.30 21.93 17.53
N ALA A 201 12.53 22.25 16.48
CA ALA A 201 12.98 22.08 15.10
C ALA A 201 13.93 23.24 14.70
N ASP A 202 15.15 23.22 15.25
CA ASP A 202 16.18 24.25 15.10
C ASP A 202 17.32 23.84 14.16
N GLN A 203 17.33 22.59 13.69
CA GLN A 203 18.29 22.11 12.71
C GLN A 203 17.88 22.50 11.28
N PRO A 204 18.85 22.77 10.39
CA PRO A 204 18.55 23.00 8.98
C PRO A 204 17.90 21.76 8.37
N LEU A 205 17.02 21.97 7.40
CA LEU A 205 16.45 20.87 6.64
C LEU A 205 17.56 20.19 5.83
N PRO A 206 17.56 18.84 5.73
CA PRO A 206 18.53 18.14 4.92
C PRO A 206 18.35 18.53 3.46
N ASP A 207 19.47 18.61 2.74
CA ASP A 207 19.44 18.81 1.31
C ASP A 207 18.81 17.60 0.60
N PRO A 208 18.14 17.82 -0.54
CA PRO A 208 17.75 16.73 -1.44
C PRO A 208 18.93 15.84 -1.81
N TRP A 209 18.62 14.62 -2.27
CA TRP A 209 19.63 13.73 -2.82
C TRP A 209 20.43 14.43 -3.92
N ASP A 210 21.76 14.29 -3.87
CA ASP A 210 22.65 14.77 -4.93
C ASP A 210 22.54 16.29 -5.18
N ALA A 211 22.23 17.08 -4.15
CA ALA A 211 22.16 18.54 -4.24
C ALA A 211 23.53 19.21 -4.48
N SER A 212 24.62 18.56 -4.06
CA SER A 212 25.97 19.14 -4.01
C SER A 212 26.92 18.68 -5.11
N ALA A 213 26.57 17.68 -5.93
CA ALA A 213 27.43 17.18 -6.99
C ALA A 213 26.79 17.40 -8.37
N PRO A 214 27.22 18.38 -9.19
CA PRO A 214 26.78 18.43 -10.58
C PRO A 214 27.29 17.18 -11.30
N VAL A 215 26.39 16.23 -11.57
CA VAL A 215 26.69 15.12 -12.47
C VAL A 215 26.97 15.74 -13.84
N THR A 216 28.21 15.62 -14.32
CA THR A 216 28.55 16.00 -15.68
C THR A 216 27.95 14.95 -16.62
N ILE A 217 26.76 15.22 -17.14
CA ILE A 217 26.20 14.42 -18.22
C ILE A 217 26.88 14.87 -19.53
N PRO A 218 27.40 13.95 -20.35
CA PRO A 218 27.91 14.31 -21.66
C PRO A 218 26.79 14.97 -22.46
N ASP A 219 27.01 16.23 -22.88
CA ASP A 219 26.06 16.85 -23.80
C ASP A 219 26.10 16.08 -25.12
N VAL A 220 24.91 15.80 -25.62
CA VAL A 220 24.72 14.99 -26.82
C VAL A 220 23.98 15.86 -27.82
N GLU A 221 24.72 16.31 -28.83
CA GLU A 221 24.17 17.08 -29.93
C GLU A 221 23.30 16.19 -30.84
N ASN A 222 22.27 16.81 -31.44
CA ASN A 222 21.40 16.20 -32.46
C ASN A 222 20.71 14.89 -32.03
N VAL A 223 20.25 14.82 -30.77
CA VAL A 223 19.37 13.72 -30.33
C VAL A 223 17.93 14.10 -30.58
N GLU A 224 17.21 13.28 -31.33
CA GLU A 224 15.78 13.42 -31.51
C GLU A 224 15.04 13.15 -30.18
N VAL A 225 14.09 14.03 -29.87
CA VAL A 225 13.24 13.95 -28.70
C VAL A 225 11.80 14.12 -29.14
N GLU A 226 10.89 13.38 -28.53
CA GLU A 226 9.47 13.48 -28.78
C GLU A 226 8.91 14.86 -28.39
N PRO A 227 8.06 15.49 -29.22
CA PRO A 227 7.50 16.82 -28.93
C PRO A 227 6.71 16.89 -27.62
N ILE A 228 6.04 15.80 -27.24
CA ILE A 228 5.27 15.74 -25.99
C ILE A 228 6.13 16.01 -24.74
N ALA A 229 7.44 15.70 -24.77
CA ALA A 229 8.35 15.95 -23.65
C ALA A 229 8.66 17.44 -23.42
N GLU A 230 8.39 18.32 -24.39
CA GLU A 230 8.51 19.77 -24.24
C GLU A 230 7.46 20.34 -23.27
N HIS A 231 6.35 19.64 -23.09
CA HIS A 231 5.25 20.04 -22.20
C HIS A 231 5.26 19.27 -20.88
N VAL A 232 6.27 18.43 -20.65
CA VAL A 232 6.42 17.69 -19.40
C VAL A 232 7.30 18.48 -18.44
N PRO A 233 6.81 18.84 -17.25
CA PRO A 233 7.64 19.47 -16.23
C PRO A 233 8.81 18.55 -15.86
N GLN A 234 10.01 19.11 -15.78
CA GLN A 234 11.23 18.35 -15.48
C GLN A 234 11.17 17.61 -14.13
N GLU A 235 10.35 18.07 -13.18
CA GLU A 235 10.17 17.45 -11.86
C GLU A 235 9.06 16.38 -11.81
N CYS A 236 8.49 15.99 -12.96
CA CYS A 236 7.54 14.90 -13.04
C CYS A 236 8.24 13.58 -13.41
N PHE A 237 7.73 12.46 -12.90
CA PHE A 237 7.98 11.17 -13.54
C PHE A 237 7.37 11.20 -14.95
N TYR A 238 7.97 10.45 -15.87
CA TYR A 238 7.53 10.41 -17.26
C TYR A 238 7.38 8.97 -17.75
N ILE A 239 6.15 8.59 -18.10
CA ILE A 239 5.84 7.29 -18.71
C ILE A 239 5.18 7.56 -20.04
N ARG A 240 5.94 7.42 -21.13
CA ARG A 240 5.50 7.62 -22.51
C ARG A 240 5.04 6.31 -23.13
N PHE A 241 3.97 6.35 -23.90
CA PHE A 241 3.45 5.17 -24.61
C PHE A 241 3.77 5.19 -26.11
N GLY A 242 4.11 6.33 -26.69
CA GLY A 242 4.44 6.47 -28.11
C GLY A 242 3.23 6.36 -29.04
N SER A 243 2.16 5.69 -28.61
CA SER A 243 0.89 5.59 -29.29
C SER A 243 -0.26 5.41 -28.29
N PHE A 244 -1.46 5.80 -28.73
CA PHE A 244 -2.68 5.56 -27.95
C PHE A 244 -3.01 4.06 -27.81
N GLU A 245 -2.62 3.23 -28.78
CA GLU A 245 -2.82 1.78 -28.75
C GLU A 245 -2.00 1.12 -27.65
N ASN A 246 -0.73 1.49 -27.51
CA ASN A 246 0.15 1.00 -26.44
C ASN A 246 -0.39 1.36 -25.05
N PHE A 247 -0.93 2.56 -24.90
CA PHE A 247 -1.60 2.99 -23.67
C PHE A 247 -2.81 2.11 -23.34
N LEU A 248 -3.69 1.85 -24.31
CA LEU A 248 -4.84 0.97 -24.13
C LEU A 248 -4.44 -0.46 -23.82
N TRP A 249 -3.41 -0.99 -24.50
CA TRP A 249 -2.88 -2.32 -24.24
C TRP A 249 -2.37 -2.46 -22.80
N LEU A 250 -1.64 -1.47 -22.28
CA LEU A 250 -1.18 -1.50 -20.89
C LEU A 250 -2.35 -1.45 -19.92
N GLN A 251 -3.35 -0.58 -20.16
CA GLN A 251 -4.55 -0.54 -19.31
C GLN A 251 -5.29 -1.87 -19.27
N ASP A 252 -5.48 -2.52 -20.43
CA ASP A 252 -6.14 -3.80 -20.52
C ASP A 252 -5.32 -4.91 -19.87
N THR A 253 -3.99 -4.88 -20.03
CA THR A 253 -3.05 -5.80 -19.36
C THR A 253 -3.11 -5.64 -17.85
N MET A 254 -3.06 -4.41 -17.33
CA MET A 254 -3.21 -4.11 -15.90
C MET A 254 -4.59 -4.50 -15.37
N ALA A 255 -5.65 -4.41 -16.17
CA ALA A 255 -6.98 -4.86 -15.77
C ALA A 255 -7.07 -6.39 -15.66
N ARG A 256 -6.39 -7.13 -16.55
CA ARG A 256 -6.29 -8.59 -16.50
C ARG A 256 -5.41 -9.04 -15.32
N TRP A 257 -4.26 -8.40 -15.13
CA TRP A 257 -3.30 -8.73 -14.08
C TRP A 257 -3.75 -8.28 -12.69
N GLY A 258 -4.59 -7.24 -12.60
CA GLY A 258 -5.25 -6.82 -11.37
C GLY A 258 -6.12 -7.92 -10.74
N GLY A 259 -6.64 -8.87 -11.53
CA GLY A 259 -7.34 -10.06 -11.02
C GLY A 259 -6.42 -11.15 -10.48
N ASP A 260 -5.21 -11.32 -11.05
CA ASP A 260 -4.25 -12.34 -10.61
C ASP A 260 -3.36 -11.85 -9.46
N PHE A 261 -3.03 -10.55 -9.41
CA PHE A 261 -2.40 -9.95 -8.23
C PHE A 261 -3.38 -9.89 -7.05
N GLN A 262 -4.69 -9.72 -7.32
CA GLN A 262 -5.75 -9.91 -6.32
C GLN A 262 -5.72 -11.34 -5.77
N ASN A 263 -5.55 -12.38 -6.58
CA ASN A 263 -5.47 -13.77 -6.10
C ASN A 263 -4.15 -14.10 -5.37
N LEU A 264 -3.03 -13.48 -5.75
CA LEU A 264 -1.75 -13.62 -5.05
C LEU A 264 -1.67 -12.79 -3.74
N VAL A 265 -2.55 -11.78 -3.59
CA VAL A 265 -2.67 -10.93 -2.39
C VAL A 265 -3.98 -11.19 -1.62
N ALA A 266 -4.86 -12.09 -2.07
CA ALA A 266 -6.16 -12.43 -1.49
C ALA A 266 -6.11 -13.15 -0.13
N LEU A 267 -4.96 -13.14 0.55
CA LEU A 267 -4.88 -13.37 1.99
C LEU A 267 -4.87 -12.06 2.79
N ARG A 268 -5.06 -10.89 2.16
CA ARG A 268 -5.10 -9.58 2.83
C ARG A 268 -6.35 -8.80 2.41
N SER A 269 -7.22 -8.54 3.39
CA SER A 269 -8.56 -7.98 3.19
C SER A 269 -8.55 -6.46 3.05
N LEU A 270 -7.96 -5.90 1.99
CA LEU A 270 -8.23 -4.53 1.53
C LEU A 270 -8.08 -4.40 0.00
N ASN A 271 -9.20 -4.11 -0.67
CA ASN A 271 -9.25 -3.79 -2.10
C ASN A 271 -9.09 -2.27 -2.32
N TYR A 272 -7.96 -1.83 -2.85
CA TYR A 272 -7.66 -0.40 -3.04
C TYR A 272 -8.25 0.24 -4.31
N GLY A 273 -8.86 -0.55 -5.22
CA GLY A 273 -9.65 -0.03 -6.34
C GLY A 273 -8.97 1.03 -7.23
N ILE A 274 -7.64 0.98 -7.38
CA ILE A 274 -6.81 2.04 -7.98
C ILE A 274 -7.30 2.42 -9.39
N LYS A 275 -7.64 1.43 -10.24
CA LYS A 275 -8.21 1.66 -11.57
C LYS A 275 -9.50 2.48 -11.51
N GLY A 276 -10.44 2.09 -10.64
CA GLY A 276 -11.71 2.79 -10.47
C GLY A 276 -11.51 4.23 -10.01
N LYS A 277 -10.55 4.48 -9.10
CA LYS A 277 -10.20 5.83 -8.66
C LYS A 277 -9.62 6.69 -9.79
N ILE A 278 -8.69 6.16 -10.60
CA ILE A 278 -8.08 6.89 -11.72
C ILE A 278 -9.14 7.28 -12.77
N GLU A 279 -9.95 6.31 -13.22
CA GLU A 279 -11.03 6.56 -14.19
C GLU A 279 -12.09 7.52 -13.64
N GLN A 280 -12.40 7.41 -12.34
CA GLN A 280 -13.38 8.28 -11.68
C GLN A 280 -12.85 9.69 -11.47
N GLN A 281 -11.59 9.86 -11.08
CA GLN A 281 -10.99 11.16 -10.79
C GLN A 281 -10.69 11.96 -12.06
N LEU A 282 -10.09 11.32 -13.08
CA LEU A 282 -9.73 12.02 -14.33
C LEU A 282 -10.90 12.13 -15.30
N VAL A 283 -11.96 11.33 -15.13
CA VAL A 283 -13.11 11.22 -16.05
C VAL A 283 -12.68 10.80 -17.47
N VAL A 284 -11.60 10.02 -17.54
CA VAL A 284 -11.13 9.36 -18.77
C VAL A 284 -11.56 7.90 -18.69
N LYS A 285 -12.75 7.57 -19.19
CA LYS A 285 -13.19 6.17 -19.35
C LYS A 285 -12.96 5.72 -20.79
N GLN A 286 -12.62 4.45 -20.98
CA GLN A 286 -12.57 3.81 -22.31
C GLN A 286 -13.85 4.13 -23.09
N SER A 287 -13.73 4.85 -24.21
CA SER A 287 -14.85 5.09 -25.12
C SER A 287 -14.71 4.21 -26.37
N ALA A 288 -15.86 3.87 -26.97
CA ALA A 288 -15.91 3.27 -28.30
C ALA A 288 -15.25 4.17 -29.36
N LEU A 289 -15.20 5.51 -29.15
CA LEU A 289 -14.55 6.46 -30.04
C LEU A 289 -13.02 6.30 -30.05
N ALA A 290 -12.41 6.05 -28.89
CA ALA A 290 -11.01 5.68 -28.74
C ALA A 290 -10.63 4.39 -29.50
N ARG A 291 -11.54 3.39 -29.52
CA ARG A 291 -11.38 2.16 -30.31
C ARG A 291 -11.72 2.33 -31.80
N MET A 292 -12.56 3.31 -32.15
CA MET A 292 -13.02 3.55 -33.53
C MET A 292 -12.09 4.46 -34.34
N PHE A 293 -11.30 5.32 -33.70
CA PHE A 293 -10.47 6.33 -34.39
C PHE A 293 -8.95 6.19 -34.16
N GLY A 294 -8.49 5.29 -33.28
CA GLY A 294 -7.08 4.87 -33.17
C GLY A 294 -6.06 6.02 -33.12
N GLY A 295 -4.86 5.78 -33.66
CA GLY A 295 -3.78 6.77 -33.79
C GLY A 295 -4.07 7.97 -34.72
N ALA A 296 -5.24 8.03 -35.36
CA ALA A 296 -5.59 9.15 -36.24
C ALA A 296 -5.91 10.44 -35.47
N ILE A 297 -6.35 10.34 -34.21
CA ILE A 297 -6.67 11.49 -33.36
C ILE A 297 -5.55 11.79 -32.38
N VAL A 298 -4.94 10.77 -31.77
CA VAL A 298 -3.92 10.92 -30.73
C VAL A 298 -2.60 10.37 -31.27
N ALA A 299 -1.62 11.26 -31.42
CA ALA A 299 -0.27 10.91 -31.87
C ALA A 299 0.53 10.22 -30.75
N ASP A 300 0.44 10.74 -29.53
CA ASP A 300 1.23 10.24 -28.40
C ASP A 300 0.48 10.46 -27.07
N VAL A 301 0.82 9.65 -26.07
CA VAL A 301 0.28 9.74 -24.71
C VAL A 301 1.41 9.55 -23.70
N ALA A 302 1.38 10.35 -22.64
CA ALA A 302 2.22 10.14 -21.48
C ALA A 302 1.42 10.24 -20.17
N MET A 303 1.81 9.44 -19.19
CA MET A 303 1.45 9.66 -17.80
C MET A 303 2.57 10.45 -17.10
N ILE A 304 2.19 11.52 -16.41
CA ILE A 304 3.13 12.37 -15.67
C ILE A 304 2.63 12.63 -14.27
N GLY A 305 3.53 12.82 -13.32
CA GLY A 305 3.16 13.19 -11.95
C GLY A 305 4.34 13.53 -11.06
N ARG A 306 4.05 14.22 -9.96
CA ARG A 306 5.08 14.69 -9.01
C ARG A 306 5.27 13.76 -7.81
N ASP A 307 4.43 12.74 -7.70
CA ASP A 307 4.50 11.75 -6.65
C ASP A 307 4.03 10.38 -7.16
N LEU A 308 4.42 9.32 -6.46
CA LEU A 308 4.06 7.94 -6.79
C LEU A 308 2.95 7.40 -5.86
N TYR A 309 2.25 8.25 -5.11
CA TYR A 309 1.27 7.86 -4.10
C TYR A 309 -0.11 7.58 -4.71
N PHE A 310 -0.18 6.60 -5.61
CA PHE A 310 -1.42 6.25 -6.31
C PHE A 310 -2.56 5.79 -5.38
N GLN A 311 -2.27 5.37 -4.15
CA GLN A 311 -3.27 4.89 -3.19
C GLN A 311 -4.05 6.01 -2.47
N GLU A 312 -3.42 7.18 -2.27
CA GLU A 312 -3.92 8.26 -1.39
C GLU A 312 -4.47 9.48 -2.15
N GLY A 313 -4.38 9.48 -3.47
CA GLY A 313 -4.77 10.64 -4.30
C GLY A 313 -3.55 11.23 -5.00
N PRO A 314 -3.02 10.55 -6.02
CA PRO A 314 -1.80 10.97 -6.70
C PRO A 314 -1.93 12.35 -7.34
N SER A 315 -0.87 13.16 -7.26
CA SER A 315 -0.70 14.31 -8.14
C SER A 315 -0.13 13.82 -9.48
N PHE A 316 -1.01 13.39 -10.37
CA PHE A 316 -0.67 12.88 -11.70
C PHE A 316 -1.69 13.33 -12.74
N GLY A 317 -1.31 13.19 -14.01
CA GLY A 317 -2.18 13.44 -15.15
C GLY A 317 -1.78 12.64 -16.37
N LEU A 318 -2.67 12.66 -17.35
CA LEU A 318 -2.46 12.16 -18.70
C LEU A 318 -2.23 13.35 -19.61
N LEU A 319 -1.12 13.33 -20.32
CA LEU A 319 -0.75 14.29 -21.35
C LEU A 319 -0.94 13.62 -22.70
N PHE A 320 -1.65 14.29 -23.61
CA PHE A 320 -1.95 13.82 -24.95
C PHE A 320 -1.36 14.77 -25.98
N GLN A 321 -0.69 14.24 -27.00
CA GLN A 321 -0.40 14.95 -28.24
C GLN A 321 -1.46 14.56 -29.27
N VAL A 322 -2.19 15.54 -29.79
CA VAL A 322 -3.42 15.31 -30.55
C VAL A 322 -3.30 15.85 -31.98
N ASN A 323 -3.59 15.02 -32.97
CA ASN A 323 -3.61 15.40 -34.39
C ASN A 323 -4.90 16.17 -34.77
N ASN A 324 -6.01 15.87 -34.10
CA ASN A 324 -7.31 16.51 -34.33
C ASN A 324 -7.95 17.01 -33.02
N GLY A 325 -7.54 18.22 -32.62
CA GLY A 325 -7.95 18.86 -31.36
C GLY A 325 -9.47 18.97 -31.16
N PRO A 326 -10.25 19.49 -32.13
CA PRO A 326 -11.70 19.65 -31.97
C PRO A 326 -12.43 18.34 -31.69
N LEU A 327 -12.07 17.24 -32.38
CA LEU A 327 -12.71 15.94 -32.16
C LEU A 327 -12.39 15.39 -30.76
N PHE A 328 -11.11 15.43 -30.37
CA PHE A 328 -10.64 14.99 -29.06
C PHE A 328 -11.32 15.77 -27.92
N LEU A 329 -11.34 17.10 -28.03
CA LEU A 329 -11.94 17.97 -27.02
C LEU A 329 -13.44 17.74 -26.91
N SER A 330 -14.14 17.52 -28.04
CA SER A 330 -15.59 17.25 -28.02
C SER A 330 -15.94 15.97 -27.27
N ASP A 331 -15.15 14.89 -27.41
CA ASP A 331 -15.38 13.65 -26.65
C ASP A 331 -15.16 13.88 -25.14
N LEU A 332 -14.06 14.52 -24.75
CA LEU A 332 -13.78 14.84 -23.35
C LEU A 332 -14.84 15.72 -22.71
N LEU A 333 -15.24 16.82 -23.38
CA LEU A 333 -16.25 17.74 -22.87
C LEU A 333 -17.63 17.06 -22.76
N ASN A 334 -18.00 16.21 -23.71
CA ASN A 334 -19.25 15.45 -23.63
C ASN A 334 -19.31 14.56 -22.37
N ARG A 335 -18.20 13.93 -21.99
CA ARG A 335 -18.12 13.10 -20.76
C ARG A 335 -18.23 13.91 -19.49
N ARG A 336 -17.58 15.07 -19.45
CA ARG A 336 -17.66 15.97 -18.30
C ARG A 336 -19.09 16.49 -18.15
N ALA A 337 -19.73 16.86 -19.26
CA ALA A 337 -21.14 17.24 -19.29
C ALA A 337 -22.08 16.10 -18.83
N GLU A 338 -21.80 14.83 -19.16
CA GLU A 338 -22.56 13.69 -18.64
C GLU A 338 -22.50 13.60 -17.10
N ARG A 339 -21.33 13.85 -16.49
CA ARG A 339 -21.16 13.85 -15.02
C ARG A 339 -21.90 15.00 -14.36
N VAL A 340 -21.84 16.19 -14.96
CA VAL A 340 -22.58 17.37 -14.50
C VAL A 340 -24.09 17.13 -14.58
N LYS A 341 -24.59 16.57 -15.70
CA LYS A 341 -26.01 16.24 -15.87
C LYS A 341 -26.54 15.23 -14.84
N ARG A 342 -25.67 14.33 -14.34
CA ARG A 342 -26.02 13.36 -13.28
C ARG A 342 -25.95 13.95 -11.86
N GLY A 343 -25.56 15.21 -11.72
CA GLY A 343 -25.38 15.86 -10.41
C GLY A 343 -24.17 15.32 -9.63
N GLU A 344 -23.22 14.66 -10.31
CA GLU A 344 -22.05 14.04 -9.66
C GLU A 344 -20.91 15.06 -9.46
N ALA A 345 -20.87 16.13 -10.26
CA ALA A 345 -19.82 17.16 -10.23
C ALA A 345 -20.32 18.51 -10.78
N VAL A 346 -19.57 19.56 -10.49
CA VAL A 346 -19.70 20.90 -11.05
C VAL A 346 -18.50 21.17 -11.96
N GLU A 347 -18.74 21.78 -13.12
CA GLU A 347 -17.70 22.21 -14.05
C GLU A 347 -17.62 23.73 -14.11
N GLU A 348 -16.40 24.26 -13.97
CA GLU A 348 -16.11 25.69 -14.00
C GLU A 348 -14.92 25.95 -14.93
N THR A 349 -14.88 27.14 -15.54
CA THR A 349 -13.67 27.64 -16.18
C THR A 349 -12.92 28.51 -15.19
N ILE A 350 -11.66 28.16 -14.93
CA ILE A 350 -10.78 28.90 -14.02
C ILE A 350 -9.54 29.39 -14.77
N GLN A 351 -8.94 30.47 -14.28
CA GLN A 351 -7.70 31.03 -14.80
C GLN A 351 -6.50 30.45 -14.05
N ILE A 352 -5.60 29.79 -14.79
CA ILE A 352 -4.33 29.27 -14.26
C ILE A 352 -3.22 29.71 -15.21
N ALA A 353 -2.19 30.38 -14.67
CA ALA A 353 -1.07 30.91 -15.46
C ALA A 353 -1.48 31.82 -16.65
N GLY A 354 -2.66 32.45 -16.59
CA GLY A 354 -3.19 33.29 -17.67
C GLY A 354 -3.95 32.53 -18.77
N HIS A 355 -4.19 31.23 -18.59
CA HIS A 355 -4.96 30.39 -19.50
C HIS A 355 -6.30 29.97 -18.88
N ASP A 356 -7.32 29.84 -19.74
CA ASP A 356 -8.59 29.22 -19.37
C ASP A 356 -8.42 27.70 -19.23
N VAL A 357 -8.77 27.18 -18.06
CA VAL A 357 -8.68 25.75 -17.72
C VAL A 357 -10.05 25.27 -17.26
N SER A 358 -10.55 24.18 -17.85
CA SER A 358 -11.77 23.53 -17.37
C SER A 358 -11.48 22.74 -16.09
N TYR A 359 -12.25 23.01 -15.03
CA TYR A 359 -12.12 22.39 -13.73
C TYR A 359 -13.44 21.71 -13.33
N LEU A 360 -13.42 20.38 -13.31
CA LEU A 360 -14.54 19.53 -12.91
C LEU A 360 -14.26 18.99 -11.51
N HIS A 361 -15.17 19.25 -10.57
CA HIS A 361 -14.98 18.84 -9.19
C HIS A 361 -16.29 18.45 -8.49
N SER A 362 -16.20 17.57 -7.49
CA SER A 362 -17.31 17.24 -6.59
C SER A 362 -17.06 17.80 -5.17
N PRO A 363 -18.11 18.13 -4.40
CA PRO A 363 -17.95 18.65 -3.03
C PRO A 363 -17.20 17.70 -2.09
N ASP A 364 -17.31 16.39 -2.32
CA ASP A 364 -16.65 15.34 -1.53
C ASP A 364 -15.24 15.00 -2.02
N GLY A 365 -14.71 15.72 -3.02
CA GLY A 365 -13.36 15.54 -3.56
C GLY A 365 -13.15 14.24 -4.35
N ARG A 366 -14.19 13.44 -4.58
CA ARG A 366 -14.11 12.20 -5.38
C ARG A 366 -13.82 12.49 -6.86
N ILE A 367 -14.31 13.61 -7.37
CA ILE A 367 -14.01 14.11 -8.71
C ILE A 367 -13.18 15.38 -8.54
N ARG A 368 -12.02 15.41 -9.20
CA ARG A 368 -11.13 16.58 -9.27
C ARG A 368 -10.28 16.46 -10.53
N SER A 369 -10.69 17.14 -11.59
CA SER A 369 -10.08 17.02 -12.92
C SER A 369 -9.92 18.39 -13.57
N TYR A 370 -8.67 18.80 -13.75
CA TYR A 370 -8.28 19.92 -14.58
C TYR A 370 -8.04 19.44 -16.00
N LEU A 371 -8.62 20.13 -16.99
CA LEU A 371 -8.37 19.96 -18.41
C LEU A 371 -7.74 21.26 -18.93
N ALA A 372 -6.46 21.18 -19.27
CA ALA A 372 -5.65 22.26 -19.82
C ALA A 372 -5.20 21.91 -21.24
N SER A 373 -4.99 22.93 -22.07
CA SER A 373 -4.49 22.76 -23.43
C SER A 373 -3.46 23.82 -23.79
N ASP A 374 -2.42 23.43 -24.53
CA ASP A 374 -1.43 24.30 -25.15
C ASP A 374 -1.11 23.77 -26.56
N GLY A 375 -1.47 24.51 -27.61
CA GLY A 375 -1.39 24.05 -28.99
C GLY A 375 -2.13 22.72 -29.23
N ASN A 376 -1.39 21.69 -29.66
CA ASN A 376 -1.89 20.33 -29.87
C ASN A 376 -1.70 19.41 -28.66
N PHE A 377 -1.30 19.95 -27.51
CA PHE A 377 -1.08 19.21 -26.27
C PHE A 377 -2.23 19.43 -25.29
N TYR A 378 -2.76 18.35 -24.75
CA TYR A 378 -3.88 18.38 -23.81
C TYR A 378 -3.51 17.62 -22.54
N LEU A 379 -3.64 18.29 -21.39
CA LEU A 379 -3.36 17.73 -20.08
C LEU A 379 -4.66 17.53 -19.30
N VAL A 380 -4.90 16.30 -18.85
CA VAL A 380 -5.96 15.96 -17.88
C VAL A 380 -5.30 15.54 -16.57
N THR A 381 -5.47 16.31 -15.50
CA THR A 381 -4.74 16.08 -14.23
C THR A 381 -5.60 16.34 -13.00
N THR A 382 -5.25 15.74 -11.88
CA THR A 382 -5.85 16.05 -10.56
C THR A 382 -5.20 17.25 -9.87
N SER A 383 -4.12 17.80 -10.44
CA SER A 383 -3.24 18.75 -9.77
C SER A 383 -3.12 20.08 -10.51
N ARG A 384 -3.60 21.16 -9.88
CA ARG A 384 -3.41 22.54 -10.34
C ARG A 384 -1.93 22.88 -10.57
N ALA A 385 -1.05 22.43 -9.68
CA ALA A 385 0.37 22.72 -9.78
C ALA A 385 1.03 22.05 -11.00
N ILE A 386 0.52 20.89 -11.44
CA ILE A 386 0.98 20.27 -12.70
C ILE A 386 0.49 21.10 -13.90
N VAL A 387 -0.71 21.68 -13.84
CA VAL A 387 -1.20 22.59 -14.89
C VAL A 387 -0.33 23.84 -15.01
N GLU A 388 0.02 24.48 -13.90
CA GLU A 388 0.92 25.64 -13.87
C GLU A 388 2.27 25.30 -14.51
N ARG A 389 2.85 24.16 -14.12
CA ARG A 389 4.14 23.71 -14.62
C ARG A 389 4.09 23.21 -16.06
N PHE A 390 2.95 22.68 -16.52
CA PHE A 390 2.71 22.29 -17.92
C PHE A 390 2.81 23.52 -18.84
N TYR A 391 2.16 24.63 -18.48
CA TYR A 391 2.27 25.87 -19.25
C TYR A 391 3.68 26.47 -19.21
N GLU A 392 4.36 26.40 -18.06
CA GLU A 392 5.75 26.84 -17.96
C GLU A 392 6.69 25.98 -18.84
N ALA A 393 6.50 24.66 -18.85
CA ALA A 393 7.25 23.74 -19.69
C ALA A 393 7.01 24.02 -21.18
N GLY A 394 5.76 24.19 -21.62
CA GLY A 394 5.41 24.56 -22.99
C GLY A 394 6.02 25.91 -23.44
N ALA A 395 6.22 26.84 -22.51
CA ALA A 395 6.96 28.09 -22.73
C ALA A 395 8.50 27.93 -22.69
N GLY A 396 9.01 26.69 -22.64
CA GLY A 396 10.44 26.35 -22.60
C GLY A 396 11.09 26.41 -21.21
N LYS A 397 10.32 26.62 -20.12
CA LYS A 397 10.86 26.78 -18.76
C LYS A 397 10.79 25.48 -17.96
N GLY A 398 11.93 24.81 -17.83
CA GLY A 398 12.04 23.59 -17.03
C GLY A 398 11.24 22.44 -17.62
N ALA A 399 11.25 22.32 -18.95
CA ALA A 399 10.73 21.19 -19.69
C ALA A 399 11.69 19.98 -19.62
N LEU A 400 11.14 18.78 -19.61
CA LEU A 400 11.89 17.53 -19.59
C LEU A 400 12.81 17.41 -20.82
N ALA A 401 12.32 17.81 -22.01
CA ALA A 401 13.11 17.85 -23.24
C ALA A 401 14.37 18.73 -23.15
N GLY A 402 14.35 19.75 -22.28
CA GLY A 402 15.48 20.65 -22.05
C GLY A 402 16.63 20.03 -21.27
N LEU A 403 16.42 18.91 -20.57
CA LEU A 403 17.42 18.27 -19.72
C LEU A 403 18.48 17.50 -20.53
N SER A 404 19.76 17.74 -20.19
CA SER A 404 20.89 17.03 -20.81
C SER A 404 20.86 15.52 -20.56
N GLU A 405 20.50 15.11 -19.33
CA GLU A 405 20.30 13.72 -18.92
C GLU A 405 19.16 13.04 -19.67
N PHE A 406 18.13 13.80 -20.05
CA PHE A 406 17.00 13.26 -20.79
C PHE A 406 17.39 13.03 -22.25
N ARG A 407 18.08 14.00 -22.88
CA ARG A 407 18.67 13.80 -24.22
C ARG A 407 19.69 12.65 -24.23
N HIS A 408 20.50 12.51 -23.18
CA HIS A 408 21.40 11.37 -23.05
C HIS A 408 20.63 10.04 -22.95
N ALA A 409 19.56 9.99 -22.17
CA ALA A 409 18.69 8.81 -22.10
C ALA A 409 18.06 8.50 -23.46
N ARG A 410 17.62 9.52 -24.22
CA ARG A 410 17.09 9.34 -25.58
C ARG A 410 18.11 8.87 -26.60
N LYS A 411 19.39 9.18 -26.41
CA LYS A 411 20.46 8.57 -27.22
C LYS A 411 20.60 7.07 -26.96
N LEU A 412 20.42 6.63 -25.70
CA LEU A 412 20.47 5.21 -25.34
C LEU A 412 19.17 4.46 -25.69
N PHE A 413 18.05 5.19 -25.68
CA PHE A 413 16.70 4.70 -25.96
C PHE A 413 16.02 5.62 -27.01
N PRO A 414 16.40 5.48 -28.29
CA PRO A 414 15.91 6.32 -29.39
C PRO A 414 14.38 6.34 -29.52
N VAL A 415 13.84 7.43 -30.06
CA VAL A 415 12.39 7.63 -30.23
C VAL A 415 11.77 6.63 -31.20
N ASP A 416 12.53 6.19 -32.21
CA ASP A 416 12.16 5.20 -33.22
C ASP A 416 12.27 3.75 -32.73
N ARG A 417 12.75 3.54 -31.50
CA ARG A 417 12.68 2.25 -30.83
C ARG A 417 11.21 1.95 -30.51
N ASP A 418 10.67 0.87 -31.07
CA ASP A 418 9.26 0.46 -30.94
C ASP A 418 8.95 -0.12 -29.55
N ASP A 419 9.15 0.70 -28.51
CA ASP A 419 8.88 0.36 -27.12
C ASP A 419 7.39 0.56 -26.80
N THR A 420 6.79 -0.43 -26.14
CA THR A 420 5.41 -0.29 -25.62
C THR A 420 5.29 0.82 -24.57
N ALA A 421 6.34 1.02 -23.78
CA ALA A 421 6.43 2.13 -22.85
C ALA A 421 7.88 2.53 -22.60
N PHE A 422 8.12 3.84 -22.53
CA PHE A 422 9.39 4.42 -22.09
C PHE A 422 9.18 5.09 -20.74
N VAL A 423 9.91 4.64 -19.72
CA VAL A 423 9.84 5.15 -18.35
C VAL A 423 11.11 5.92 -18.04
N TYR A 424 10.96 7.17 -17.60
CA TYR A 424 12.07 8.01 -17.21
C TYR A 424 11.78 8.75 -15.90
N LEU A 425 12.74 8.70 -14.99
CA LEU A 425 12.74 9.44 -13.73
C LEU A 425 13.89 10.43 -13.79
N SER A 426 13.56 11.71 -13.90
CA SER A 426 14.56 12.77 -14.01
C SER A 426 15.27 12.99 -12.67
N ARG A 427 16.45 13.62 -12.73
CA ARG A 427 17.15 14.04 -11.52
C ARG A 427 16.33 15.06 -10.70
N PRO A 428 15.69 16.09 -11.30
CA PRO A 428 14.79 16.97 -10.54
C PRO A 428 13.63 16.25 -9.86
N PHE A 429 13.04 15.21 -10.49
CA PHE A 429 12.01 14.39 -9.86
C PHE A 429 12.55 13.65 -8.62
N LEU A 430 13.71 13.01 -8.74
CA LEU A 430 14.34 12.29 -7.60
C LEU A 430 14.74 13.25 -6.47
N GLN A 431 15.22 14.45 -6.81
CA GLN A 431 15.48 15.51 -5.83
C GLN A 431 14.20 15.95 -5.13
N ALA A 432 13.10 16.15 -5.86
CA ALA A 432 11.81 16.49 -5.27
C ALA A 432 11.34 15.38 -4.31
N LEU A 433 11.46 14.11 -4.71
CA LEU A 433 11.04 12.95 -3.90
C LEU A 433 11.86 12.79 -2.61
N THR A 434 13.15 13.13 -2.66
CA THR A 434 14.06 13.00 -1.51
C THR A 434 14.14 14.28 -0.68
N GLY A 435 13.66 15.39 -1.21
CA GLY A 435 13.72 16.70 -0.58
C GLY A 435 12.82 16.84 0.65
N PRO A 436 13.16 17.77 1.56
CA PRO A 436 12.52 17.89 2.86
C PRO A 436 11.02 18.23 2.77
N ALA A 437 10.63 19.08 1.80
CA ALA A 437 9.23 19.45 1.59
C ALA A 437 8.33 18.21 1.33
N TYR A 438 8.79 17.30 0.48
CA TYR A 438 8.06 16.07 0.15
C TYR A 438 7.94 15.14 1.36
N ARG A 439 9.01 15.01 2.15
CA ARG A 439 9.02 14.20 3.38
C ARG A 439 8.06 14.74 4.43
N ILE A 440 8.06 16.05 4.62
CA ILE A 440 7.17 16.72 5.57
C ILE A 440 5.70 16.52 5.15
N GLU A 441 5.39 16.70 3.87
CA GLU A 441 4.02 16.49 3.37
C GLU A 441 3.59 15.03 3.47
N THR A 442 4.50 14.08 3.21
CA THR A 442 4.25 12.65 3.43
C THR A 442 3.90 12.37 4.89
N GLU A 443 4.57 13.01 5.85
CA GLU A 443 4.33 12.81 7.28
C GLU A 443 3.03 13.42 7.80
N ARG A 444 2.51 14.44 7.11
CA ARG A 444 1.24 15.08 7.44
C ARG A 444 0.03 14.26 7.00
N ARG A 445 0.20 13.38 6.00
CA ARG A 445 -0.83 12.48 5.46
C ARG A 445 -0.93 11.19 6.29
#